data_AF-A0A3D4X6Z1-F1
#
_entry.id   AF-A0A3D4X6Z1-F1
#
_cell.length_a   1.000
_cell.length_b   1.000
_cell.length_c   1.000
_cell.angle_alpha   90.00
_cell.angle_beta   90.00
_cell.angle_gamma   90.00
#
_symmetry.space_group_name_H-M   'P 1'
#
loop_
_entity.id
_entity.type
_entity.pdbx_description
1 polymer ?
#
loop_
_entity_poly.entity_id
_entity_poly.type
_entity_poly.pdbx_seq_one_letter_code
_entity_poly.pdbx_strand_id
1 'polypeptide(L)'
;MDYFSLVFTCLCLTGQGILHIAFVSRLTGKGMNIRCFVLYLLLIDSLEWFGFRFAIPGIFAIPAQLLVLYGMNRFVLRNRGEVSRVAAVLAIYISQLSFGVANSVEAVVFPYVVGKPLLYLLILLAMLASFILCICCYMAALRFLSLAEGTHTPYLDGLLFPGLFFFAAELYILHTSYSSLSLSHSLPEAGKHSALLFLQILGLAALLGTLYVYRCLCHSLQAQAALQSAAQAARVQKIYIAEA
;
A
#
# COMPACT_ATOMS: atom_id res chain seq x y z
N MET A 1 -25.86 12.28 8.33
CA MET A 1 -24.89 11.29 8.82
C MET A 1 -25.06 11.19 10.32
N ASP A 2 -25.16 9.96 10.84
CA ASP A 2 -25.20 9.75 12.29
C ASP A 2 -23.85 10.13 12.90
N TYR A 3 -23.85 10.69 14.12
CA TYR A 3 -22.63 11.09 14.83
C TYR A 3 -21.58 9.97 14.88
N PHE A 4 -22.02 8.71 14.99
CA PHE A 4 -21.16 7.53 14.94
C PHE A 4 -20.36 7.43 13.63
N SER A 5 -21.02 7.62 12.47
CA SER A 5 -20.37 7.50 11.17
C SER A 5 -19.33 8.59 10.96
N LEU A 6 -19.60 9.82 11.42
CA LEU A 6 -18.65 10.92 11.31
C LEU A 6 -17.39 10.65 12.16
N VAL A 7 -17.58 10.25 13.42
CA VAL A 7 -16.47 9.89 14.32
C VAL A 7 -15.67 8.72 13.78
N PHE A 8 -16.34 7.69 13.26
CA PHE A 8 -15.71 6.52 12.69
C PHE A 8 -14.87 6.87 11.45
N THR A 9 -15.40 7.68 10.53
CA THR A 9 -14.66 8.15 9.34
C THR A 9 -13.44 8.96 9.74
N CYS A 10 -13.56 9.89 10.70
CA CYS A 10 -12.42 10.64 11.21
C CYS A 10 -11.34 9.73 11.82
N LEU A 11 -11.73 8.70 12.59
CA LEU A 11 -10.82 7.70 13.15
C LEU A 11 -10.12 6.89 12.05
N CYS A 12 -10.86 6.44 11.03
CA CYS A 12 -10.32 5.73 9.87
C CYS A 12 -9.27 6.58 9.15
N LEU A 13 -9.63 7.81 8.79
CA LEU A 13 -8.77 8.76 8.09
C LEU A 13 -7.50 9.06 8.89
N THR A 14 -7.66 9.33 10.18
CA THR A 14 -6.54 9.62 11.07
C THR A 14 -5.61 8.42 11.16
N GLY A 15 -6.15 7.23 11.42
CA GLY A 15 -5.36 6.00 11.51
C GLY A 15 -4.64 5.67 10.20
N GLN A 16 -5.34 5.76 9.06
CA GLN A 16 -4.75 5.53 7.75
C GLN A 16 -3.66 6.56 7.43
N GLY A 17 -3.89 7.83 7.77
CA GLY A 17 -2.92 8.91 7.64
C GLY A 17 -1.63 8.65 8.42
N ILE A 18 -1.76 8.21 9.68
CA ILE A 18 -0.62 7.84 10.55
C ILE A 18 0.15 6.70 9.90
N LEU A 19 -0.54 5.65 9.48
CA LEU A 19 0.07 4.46 8.91
C LEU A 19 0.83 4.74 7.61
N HIS A 20 0.25 5.51 6.69
CA HIS A 20 0.91 5.90 5.44
C HIS A 20 2.19 6.69 5.69
N ILE A 21 2.13 7.72 6.54
CA ILE A 21 3.30 8.56 6.83
C ILE A 21 4.37 7.79 7.60
N ALA A 22 3.97 6.97 8.57
CA ALA A 22 4.90 6.12 9.32
C ALA A 22 5.60 5.11 8.40
N PHE A 23 4.86 4.48 7.49
CA PHE A 23 5.41 3.54 6.52
C PHE A 23 6.39 4.22 5.55
N VAL A 24 5.98 5.32 4.91
CA VAL A 24 6.83 6.06 3.95
C VAL A 24 8.09 6.60 4.64
N SER A 25 7.97 7.12 5.87
CA SER A 25 9.10 7.62 6.64
C SER A 25 10.09 6.50 6.96
N ARG A 26 9.61 5.35 7.46
CA ARG A 26 10.46 4.18 7.73
C ARG A 26 11.08 3.59 6.46
N LEU A 27 10.33 3.53 5.36
CA LEU A 27 10.79 2.99 4.09
C LEU A 27 11.93 3.83 3.48
N THR A 28 11.87 5.15 3.66
CA THR A 28 12.88 6.10 3.16
C THR A 28 13.99 6.42 4.17
N GLY A 29 13.90 5.87 5.39
CA GLY A 29 14.86 6.12 6.47
C GLY A 29 14.77 7.54 7.07
N LYS A 30 13.69 8.28 6.79
CA LYS A 30 13.51 9.66 7.26
C LYS A 30 12.77 9.72 8.59
N GLY A 31 13.17 10.66 9.44
CA GLY A 31 12.50 10.93 10.72
C GLY A 31 11.08 11.47 10.49
N MET A 32 10.12 10.95 11.25
CA MET A 32 8.73 11.39 11.20
C MET A 32 8.61 12.80 11.78
N ASN A 33 8.19 13.76 10.96
CA ASN A 33 7.90 15.12 11.43
C ASN A 33 6.38 15.29 11.58
N ILE A 34 5.93 15.75 12.76
CA ILE A 34 4.51 16.00 13.07
C ILE A 34 3.87 16.93 12.04
N ARG A 35 4.65 17.89 11.49
CA ARG A 35 4.18 18.78 10.43
C ARG A 35 3.78 18.04 9.15
N CYS A 36 4.53 17.01 8.76
CA CYS A 36 4.20 16.18 7.60
C CYS A 36 2.88 15.44 7.84
N PHE A 37 2.67 14.93 9.06
CA PHE A 37 1.45 14.24 9.42
C PHE A 37 0.23 15.16 9.38
N VAL A 38 0.31 16.32 10.05
CA VAL A 38 -0.79 17.31 10.05
C VAL A 38 -1.12 17.78 8.64
N LEU A 39 -0.11 18.07 7.83
CA LEU A 39 -0.30 18.49 6.45
C LEU A 39 -0.92 17.39 5.57
N TYR A 40 -0.58 16.11 5.82
CA TYR A 40 -1.18 15.00 5.10
C TYR A 40 -2.66 14.81 5.43
N LEU A 41 -2.99 14.83 6.72
CA LEU A 41 -4.38 14.73 7.17
C LEU A 41 -5.21 15.85 6.55
N LEU A 42 -4.75 17.11 6.65
CA LEU A 42 -5.46 18.24 6.06
C LEU A 42 -5.69 18.08 4.55
N LEU A 43 -4.72 17.52 3.82
CA LEU A 43 -4.86 17.29 2.38
C LEU A 43 -5.87 16.17 2.07
N ILE A 44 -5.89 15.08 2.84
CA ILE A 44 -6.88 14.01 2.65
C ILE A 44 -8.27 14.50 3.03
N ASP A 45 -8.42 15.18 4.18
CA ASP A 45 -9.71 15.72 4.63
C ASP A 45 -10.27 16.72 3.61
N SER A 46 -9.40 17.57 3.05
CA SER A 46 -9.77 18.51 1.97
C SER A 46 -10.22 17.77 0.71
N LEU A 47 -9.56 16.67 0.37
CA LEU A 47 -9.88 15.85 -0.80
C LEU A 47 -11.23 15.15 -0.64
N GLU A 48 -11.50 14.60 0.54
CA GLU A 48 -12.79 13.95 0.84
C GLU A 48 -13.93 14.96 0.86
N TRP A 49 -13.72 16.12 1.48
CA TRP A 49 -14.66 17.23 1.44
C TRP A 49 -14.97 17.68 0.01
N PHE A 50 -13.94 17.81 -0.84
CA PHE A 50 -14.11 18.16 -2.24
C PHE A 50 -14.85 17.06 -3.02
N GLY A 51 -14.51 15.79 -2.80
CA GLY A 51 -15.20 14.65 -3.41
C GLY A 51 -16.68 14.60 -3.06
N PHE A 52 -17.03 14.84 -1.78
CA PHE A 52 -18.41 14.93 -1.32
C PHE A 52 -19.13 16.13 -1.94
N ARG A 53 -18.49 17.31 -1.98
CA ARG A 53 -19.11 18.54 -2.49
C ARG A 53 -19.41 18.50 -3.99
N PHE A 54 -18.52 17.88 -4.77
CA PHE A 54 -18.63 17.82 -6.23
C PHE A 54 -19.18 16.47 -6.75
N ALA A 55 -19.63 15.58 -5.85
CA ALA A 55 -20.15 14.26 -6.19
C ALA A 55 -19.23 13.47 -7.14
N ILE A 56 -17.92 13.57 -6.91
CA ILE A 56 -16.93 12.91 -7.76
C ILE A 56 -17.04 11.39 -7.55
N PRO A 57 -17.11 10.57 -8.61
CA PRO A 57 -17.13 9.13 -8.48
C PRO A 57 -15.93 8.62 -7.65
N GLY A 58 -16.18 7.70 -6.71
CA GLY A 58 -15.17 7.18 -5.79
C GLY A 58 -13.94 6.54 -6.47
N ILE A 59 -14.05 6.20 -7.77
CA ILE A 59 -12.96 5.75 -8.62
C ILE A 59 -11.78 6.75 -8.63
N PHE A 60 -12.07 8.05 -8.54
CA PHE A 60 -11.05 9.10 -8.54
C PHE A 60 -10.40 9.33 -7.17
N ALA A 61 -10.98 8.82 -6.09
CA ALA A 61 -10.45 9.03 -4.74
C ALA A 61 -9.06 8.39 -4.59
N ILE A 62 -8.89 7.19 -5.14
CA ILE A 62 -7.66 6.40 -5.09
C ILE A 62 -6.49 7.07 -5.82
N PRO A 63 -6.60 7.45 -7.11
CA PRO A 63 -5.53 8.15 -7.81
C PRO A 63 -5.27 9.54 -7.21
N ALA A 64 -6.28 10.21 -6.66
CA ALA A 64 -6.08 11.48 -5.97
C ALA A 64 -5.29 11.32 -4.67
N GLN A 65 -5.61 10.31 -3.83
CA GLN A 65 -4.81 9.97 -2.64
C GLN A 65 -3.37 9.63 -3.01
N LEU A 66 -3.16 8.92 -4.13
CA LEU A 66 -1.83 8.61 -4.66
C LEU A 66 -1.06 9.86 -5.05
N LEU A 67 -1.71 10.80 -5.73
CA LEU A 67 -1.10 12.07 -6.13
C LEU A 67 -0.70 12.90 -4.91
N VAL A 68 -1.57 12.97 -3.90
CA VAL A 68 -1.31 13.67 -2.63
C VAL A 68 -0.11 13.06 -1.91
N LEU A 69 -0.11 11.75 -1.70
CA LEU A 69 0.98 11.08 -0.98
C LEU A 69 2.31 11.16 -1.75
N TYR A 70 2.27 11.04 -3.08
CA TYR A 70 3.42 11.25 -3.96
C TYR A 70 3.96 12.70 -3.86
N GLY A 71 3.08 13.69 -3.94
CA GLY A 71 3.42 15.10 -3.83
C GLY A 71 4.07 15.40 -2.49
N MET A 72 3.48 14.92 -1.40
CA MET A 72 4.06 15.06 -0.07
C MET A 72 5.44 14.43 0.04
N ASN A 73 5.59 13.23 -0.48
CA ASN A 73 6.84 12.50 -0.38
C ASN A 73 7.96 13.14 -1.23
N ARG A 74 7.59 13.75 -2.37
CA ARG A 74 8.54 14.50 -3.21
C ARG A 74 8.88 15.88 -2.65
N PHE A 75 7.88 16.68 -2.27
CA PHE A 75 8.07 18.08 -1.93
C PHE A 75 8.38 18.31 -0.45
N VAL A 76 7.74 17.55 0.45
CA VAL A 76 7.89 17.72 1.90
C VAL A 76 9.04 16.85 2.43
N LEU A 77 9.04 15.55 2.11
CA LEU A 77 10.11 14.64 2.52
C LEU A 77 11.37 14.76 1.63
N ARG A 78 11.31 15.52 0.53
CA ARG A 78 12.43 15.74 -0.42
C ARG A 78 13.05 14.43 -0.93
N ASN A 79 12.23 13.40 -1.12
CA ASN A 79 12.69 12.13 -1.69
C ASN A 79 12.84 12.22 -3.21
N ARG A 80 13.72 11.37 -3.77
CA ARG A 80 13.87 11.23 -5.23
C ARG A 80 12.54 10.83 -5.85
N GLY A 81 12.30 11.25 -7.09
CA GLY A 81 11.03 11.05 -7.78
C GLY A 81 10.57 9.58 -7.83
N GLU A 82 11.48 8.66 -8.15
CA GLU A 82 11.17 7.23 -8.25
C GLU A 82 10.88 6.59 -6.88
N VAL A 83 11.72 6.87 -5.88
CA VAL A 83 11.49 6.46 -4.48
C VAL A 83 10.15 6.96 -3.97
N SER A 84 9.81 8.21 -4.33
CA SER A 84 8.55 8.82 -3.95
C SER A 84 7.34 8.09 -4.53
N ARG A 85 7.40 7.73 -5.83
CA ARG A 85 6.35 6.96 -6.51
C ARG A 85 6.17 5.58 -5.90
N VAL A 86 7.25 4.81 -5.74
CA VAL A 86 7.18 3.45 -5.18
C VAL A 86 6.61 3.46 -3.78
N ALA A 87 7.10 4.35 -2.92
CA ALA A 87 6.61 4.46 -1.55
C ALA A 87 5.12 4.81 -1.50
N ALA A 88 4.64 5.73 -2.35
CA ALA A 88 3.24 6.13 -2.39
C ALA A 88 2.33 4.99 -2.92
N VAL A 89 2.73 4.34 -4.02
CA VAL A 89 1.99 3.20 -4.60
C VAL A 89 1.92 2.07 -3.58
N LEU A 90 3.04 1.72 -2.94
CA LEU A 90 3.10 0.61 -2.00
C LEU A 90 2.28 0.88 -0.73
N ALA A 91 2.35 2.11 -0.20
CA ALA A 91 1.57 2.52 0.96
C ALA A 91 0.06 2.36 0.71
N ILE A 92 -0.41 2.92 -0.40
CA ILE A 92 -1.84 2.93 -0.76
C ILE A 92 -2.31 1.54 -1.13
N TYR A 93 -1.52 0.79 -1.90
CA TYR A 93 -1.93 -0.54 -2.34
C TYR A 93 -2.08 -1.51 -1.17
N ILE A 94 -1.10 -1.56 -0.25
CA ILE A 94 -1.21 -2.42 0.95
C ILE A 94 -2.39 -2.02 1.82
N SER A 95 -2.62 -0.71 2.01
CA SER A 95 -3.73 -0.20 2.80
C SER A 95 -5.07 -0.63 2.17
N GLN A 96 -5.24 -0.40 0.87
CA GLN A 96 -6.45 -0.79 0.15
C GLN A 96 -6.71 -2.29 0.20
N LEU A 97 -5.68 -3.11 0.02
CA LEU A 97 -5.83 -4.55 0.12
C LEU A 97 -6.25 -4.99 1.53
N SER A 98 -5.67 -4.39 2.56
CA SER A 98 -5.95 -4.74 3.95
C SER A 98 -7.38 -4.38 4.35
N PHE A 99 -7.82 -3.17 3.99
CA PHE A 99 -9.21 -2.74 4.18
C PHE A 99 -10.17 -3.52 3.27
N GLY A 100 -9.76 -3.92 2.07
CA GLY A 100 -10.55 -4.73 1.16
C GLY A 100 -10.85 -6.13 1.72
N VAL A 101 -9.89 -6.76 2.40
CA VAL A 101 -10.12 -8.03 3.12
C VAL A 101 -11.21 -7.85 4.17
N ALA A 102 -11.09 -6.83 5.02
CA ALA A 102 -12.08 -6.58 6.07
C ALA A 102 -13.45 -6.24 5.49
N ASN A 103 -13.53 -5.34 4.50
CA ASN A 103 -14.78 -4.99 3.83
C ASN A 103 -15.47 -6.21 3.19
N SER A 104 -14.69 -7.17 2.68
CA SER A 104 -15.24 -8.41 2.12
C SER A 104 -15.82 -9.32 3.20
N VAL A 105 -15.17 -9.41 4.38
CA VAL A 105 -15.70 -10.14 5.54
C VAL A 105 -16.95 -9.44 6.10
N GLU A 106 -16.89 -8.11 6.23
CA GLU A 106 -18.01 -7.29 6.69
C GLU A 106 -19.25 -7.49 5.82
N ALA A 107 -19.10 -7.49 4.49
CA ALA A 107 -20.21 -7.68 3.58
C ALA A 107 -20.90 -9.05 3.72
N VAL A 108 -20.17 -10.08 4.17
CA VAL A 108 -20.76 -11.39 4.49
C VAL A 108 -21.42 -11.38 5.86
N VAL A 109 -20.80 -10.75 6.87
CA VAL A 109 -21.27 -10.86 8.27
C VAL A 109 -22.37 -9.87 8.60
N PHE A 110 -22.30 -8.64 8.09
CA PHE A 110 -23.20 -7.54 8.46
C PHE A 110 -24.68 -7.81 8.20
N PRO A 111 -25.10 -8.41 7.07
CA PRO A 111 -26.50 -8.75 6.82
C PRO A 111 -27.17 -9.56 7.94
N TYR A 112 -26.41 -10.41 8.65
CA TYR A 112 -26.92 -11.25 9.74
C TYR A 112 -27.04 -10.52 11.09
N VAL A 113 -26.44 -9.33 11.22
CA VAL A 113 -26.33 -8.58 12.48
C VAL A 113 -26.99 -7.20 12.39
N VAL A 114 -27.57 -6.84 11.23
CA VAL A 114 -28.30 -5.58 11.02
C VAL A 114 -29.40 -5.41 12.07
N GLY A 115 -29.46 -4.23 12.70
CA GLY A 115 -30.46 -3.88 13.71
C GLY A 115 -30.09 -4.24 15.16
N LYS A 116 -28.94 -4.89 15.39
CA LYS A 116 -28.43 -5.17 16.74
C LYS A 116 -27.32 -4.18 17.12
N PRO A 117 -27.20 -3.78 18.41
CA PRO A 117 -26.09 -2.92 18.86
C PRO A 117 -24.71 -3.56 18.67
N LEU A 118 -24.67 -4.90 18.55
CA LEU A 118 -23.47 -5.67 18.19
C LEU A 118 -22.83 -5.24 16.87
N LEU A 119 -23.60 -4.65 15.95
CA LEU A 119 -23.08 -4.18 14.66
C LEU A 119 -22.00 -3.09 14.84
N TYR A 120 -22.21 -2.15 15.76
CA TYR A 120 -21.25 -1.07 16.04
C TYR A 120 -19.93 -1.61 16.59
N LEU A 121 -19.99 -2.61 17.47
CA LEU A 121 -18.81 -3.28 18.01
C LEU A 121 -18.05 -4.05 16.92
N LEU A 122 -18.79 -4.73 16.03
CA LEU A 122 -18.21 -5.51 14.94
C LEU A 122 -17.50 -4.62 13.92
N ILE A 123 -18.10 -3.47 13.56
CA ILE A 123 -17.49 -2.45 12.70
C ILE A 123 -16.16 -1.96 13.31
N LEU A 124 -16.15 -1.68 14.61
CA LEU A 124 -14.93 -1.22 15.30
C LEU A 124 -13.85 -2.32 15.33
N LEU A 125 -14.24 -3.57 15.53
CA LEU A 125 -13.32 -4.71 15.51
C LEU A 125 -12.73 -4.95 14.12
N ALA A 126 -13.53 -4.81 13.07
CA ALA A 126 -13.09 -4.97 11.69
C ALA A 126 -12.15 -3.82 11.25
N MET A 127 -12.40 -2.59 11.68
CA MET A 127 -11.45 -1.48 11.54
C MET A 127 -10.10 -1.80 12.20
N LEU A 128 -10.12 -2.27 13.45
CA LEU A 128 -8.88 -2.65 14.16
C LEU A 128 -8.15 -3.80 13.46
N ALA A 129 -8.88 -4.82 13.00
CA ALA A 129 -8.30 -5.93 12.25
C ALA A 129 -7.65 -5.47 10.94
N SER A 130 -8.29 -4.54 10.22
CA SER A 130 -7.73 -3.92 8.99
C SER A 130 -6.42 -3.20 9.28
N PHE A 131 -6.37 -2.41 10.35
CA PHE A 131 -5.15 -1.71 10.75
C PHE A 131 -4.04 -2.67 11.16
N ILE A 132 -4.36 -3.71 11.94
CA ILE A 132 -3.38 -4.74 12.33
C ILE A 132 -2.83 -5.44 11.08
N LEU A 133 -3.70 -5.85 10.15
CA LEU A 133 -3.30 -6.48 8.89
C LEU A 133 -2.40 -5.54 8.08
N CYS A 134 -2.78 -4.27 7.94
CA CYS A 134 -2.00 -3.25 7.25
C CYS A 134 -0.61 -3.07 7.87
N ILE A 135 -0.52 -2.98 9.20
CA ILE A 135 0.75 -2.88 9.94
C ILE A 135 1.62 -4.12 9.67
N CYS A 136 1.05 -5.32 9.74
CA CYS A 136 1.77 -6.56 9.46
C CYS A 136 2.34 -6.57 8.03
N CYS A 137 1.53 -6.16 7.05
CA CYS A 137 1.95 -6.09 5.65
C CYS A 137 3.00 -4.99 5.42
N TYR A 138 2.90 -3.85 6.11
CA TYR A 138 3.94 -2.82 6.12
C TYR A 138 5.25 -3.31 6.72
N MET A 139 5.21 -4.03 7.83
CA MET A 139 6.40 -4.61 8.44
C MET A 139 7.05 -5.65 7.52
N ALA A 140 6.24 -6.48 6.85
CA ALA A 140 6.74 -7.41 5.83
C ALA A 140 7.37 -6.67 4.65
N ALA A 141 6.70 -5.64 4.13
CA ALA A 141 7.22 -4.82 3.03
C ALA A 141 8.53 -4.12 3.39
N LEU A 142 8.63 -3.52 4.59
CA LEU A 142 9.86 -2.91 5.11
C LEU A 142 10.99 -3.93 5.30
N ARG A 143 10.65 -5.18 5.63
CA ARG A 143 11.63 -6.27 5.76
C ARG A 143 12.21 -6.68 4.40
N PHE A 144 11.41 -6.60 3.33
CA PHE A 144 11.85 -6.95 1.98
C PHE A 144 12.50 -5.78 1.24
N LEU A 145 12.08 -4.56 1.53
CA LEU A 145 12.47 -3.35 0.81
C LEU A 145 12.86 -2.25 1.80
N SER A 146 14.08 -1.74 1.67
CA SER A 146 14.56 -0.55 2.36
C SER A 146 15.13 0.42 1.32
N LEU A 147 14.54 1.61 1.21
CA LEU A 147 15.01 2.69 0.32
C LEU A 147 15.70 3.80 1.11
N ALA A 148 16.36 3.45 2.21
CA ALA A 148 17.15 4.41 2.98
C ALA A 148 18.22 5.10 2.11
N GLU A 149 18.41 6.40 2.32
CA GLU A 149 19.37 7.24 1.60
C GLU A 149 20.78 6.62 1.65
N GLY A 150 21.32 6.29 0.47
CA GLY A 150 22.64 5.63 0.30
C GLY A 150 22.58 4.26 -0.38
N THR A 151 21.42 3.62 -0.43
CA THR A 151 21.24 2.34 -1.15
C THR A 151 20.93 2.64 -2.61
N HIS A 152 21.88 2.44 -3.52
CA HIS A 152 21.57 2.37 -4.95
C HIS A 152 20.70 1.13 -5.17
N THR A 153 19.39 1.32 -5.33
CA THR A 153 18.44 0.27 -5.69
C THR A 153 18.24 0.31 -7.21
N PRO A 154 19.03 -0.43 -8.00
CA PRO A 154 18.82 -0.51 -9.44
C PRO A 154 17.44 -1.12 -9.73
N TYR A 155 16.85 -0.74 -10.88
CA TYR A 155 15.58 -1.28 -11.40
C TYR A 155 14.32 -1.00 -10.56
N LEU A 156 14.27 0.16 -9.89
CA LEU A 156 13.11 0.56 -9.10
C LEU A 156 11.82 0.70 -9.94
N ASP A 157 11.95 1.14 -11.19
CA ASP A 157 10.84 1.21 -12.16
C ASP A 157 10.29 -0.19 -12.54
N GLY A 158 11.11 -1.23 -12.50
CA GLY A 158 10.69 -2.61 -12.76
C GLY A 158 9.76 -3.17 -11.68
N LEU A 159 9.81 -2.62 -10.47
CA LEU A 159 8.92 -3.00 -9.36
C LEU A 159 7.53 -2.34 -9.47
N LEU A 160 7.45 -1.16 -10.10
CA LEU A 160 6.21 -0.41 -10.28
C LEU A 160 5.27 -1.07 -11.29
N PHE A 161 5.81 -1.61 -12.38
CA PHE A 161 4.99 -2.13 -13.47
C PHE A 161 4.10 -3.32 -13.06
N PRO A 162 4.62 -4.37 -12.37
CA PRO A 162 3.78 -5.45 -11.88
C PRO A 162 2.78 -4.97 -10.83
N GLY A 163 3.22 -4.13 -9.89
CA GLY A 163 2.37 -3.61 -8.82
C GLY A 163 1.19 -2.78 -9.36
N LEU A 164 1.45 -1.86 -10.28
CA LEU A 164 0.43 -1.04 -10.93
C LEU A 164 -0.51 -1.87 -11.82
N PHE A 165 0.00 -2.90 -12.49
CA PHE A 165 -0.83 -3.80 -13.29
C PHE A 165 -1.80 -4.60 -12.42
N PHE A 166 -1.31 -5.24 -11.35
CA PHE A 166 -2.17 -5.97 -10.42
C PHE A 166 -3.19 -5.04 -9.78
N PHE A 167 -2.76 -3.83 -9.40
CA PHE A 167 -3.64 -2.82 -8.84
C PHE A 167 -4.73 -2.36 -9.82
N ALA A 168 -4.36 -2.06 -11.06
CA ALA A 168 -5.31 -1.64 -12.09
C ALA A 168 -6.27 -2.78 -12.47
N ALA A 169 -5.77 -4.01 -12.57
CA ALA A 169 -6.59 -5.19 -12.83
C ALA A 169 -7.60 -5.42 -11.70
N GLU A 170 -7.18 -5.26 -10.45
CA GLU A 170 -8.05 -5.41 -9.29
C GLU A 170 -9.11 -4.30 -9.22
N LEU A 171 -8.72 -3.03 -9.40
CA LEU A 171 -9.66 -1.91 -9.50
C LEU A 171 -10.64 -2.08 -10.65
N TYR A 172 -10.17 -2.58 -11.79
CA TYR A 172 -11.01 -2.89 -12.93
C TYR A 172 -12.00 -4.01 -12.62
N ILE A 173 -11.55 -5.12 -12.03
CA ILE A 173 -12.43 -6.23 -11.63
C ILE A 173 -13.47 -5.76 -10.61
N LEU A 174 -13.06 -4.96 -9.61
CA LEU A 174 -13.94 -4.40 -8.60
C LEU A 174 -14.99 -3.48 -9.25
N HIS A 175 -14.56 -2.57 -10.12
CA HIS A 175 -15.46 -1.63 -10.78
C HIS A 175 -16.42 -2.33 -11.74
N THR A 176 -15.96 -3.29 -12.53
CA THR A 176 -16.77 -3.90 -13.61
C THR A 176 -17.71 -4.98 -13.08
N SER A 177 -17.26 -5.79 -12.13
CA SER A 177 -18.03 -6.94 -11.64
C SER A 177 -18.86 -6.63 -10.39
N TYR A 178 -18.57 -5.54 -9.66
CA TYR A 178 -19.18 -5.25 -8.36
C TYR A 178 -19.81 -3.85 -8.22
N SER A 179 -19.70 -2.94 -9.21
CA SER A 179 -20.42 -1.65 -9.16
C SER A 179 -21.93 -1.76 -9.47
N SER A 180 -22.34 -2.83 -10.14
CA SER A 180 -23.74 -3.13 -10.47
C SER A 180 -24.42 -3.90 -9.33
N LEU A 181 -24.75 -3.21 -8.23
CA LEU A 181 -25.44 -3.83 -7.09
C LEU A 181 -26.95 -3.56 -7.16
N SER A 182 -27.64 -4.44 -7.87
CA SER A 182 -29.09 -4.63 -7.74
C SER A 182 -29.36 -5.43 -6.47
N LEU A 183 -29.98 -4.75 -5.52
CA LEU A 183 -30.53 -5.24 -4.24
C LEU A 183 -31.37 -6.52 -4.44
N SER A 184 -30.75 -7.70 -4.37
CA SER A 184 -31.48 -8.98 -4.45
C SER A 184 -30.75 -10.07 -3.68
N HIS A 185 -31.11 -10.13 -2.39
CA HIS A 185 -30.76 -11.13 -1.38
C HIS A 185 -30.83 -12.55 -1.95
N SER A 186 -29.72 -13.07 -2.46
CA SER A 186 -29.65 -14.45 -2.96
C SER A 186 -28.23 -15.00 -2.89
N LEU A 187 -28.13 -16.32 -2.73
CA LEU A 187 -26.93 -17.17 -2.71
C LEU A 187 -25.73 -16.71 -3.60
N PRO A 188 -25.90 -16.08 -4.78
CA PRO A 188 -24.80 -15.46 -5.53
C PRO A 188 -24.06 -14.28 -4.86
N GLU A 189 -24.60 -13.60 -3.84
CA GLU A 189 -23.90 -12.51 -3.12
C GLU A 189 -22.77 -13.01 -2.22
N ALA A 190 -22.96 -14.13 -1.53
CA ALA A 190 -21.91 -14.73 -0.71
C ALA A 190 -20.71 -15.21 -1.56
N GLY A 191 -20.98 -15.74 -2.76
CA GLY A 191 -19.95 -16.12 -3.73
C GLY A 191 -19.17 -14.92 -4.27
N LYS A 192 -19.82 -13.76 -4.41
CA LYS A 192 -19.20 -12.51 -4.82
C LYS A 192 -18.26 -11.96 -3.73
N HIS A 193 -18.71 -11.90 -2.48
CA HIS A 193 -17.87 -11.41 -1.39
C HIS A 193 -16.72 -12.35 -1.06
N SER A 194 -16.89 -13.67 -1.23
CA SER A 194 -15.78 -14.62 -1.10
C SER A 194 -14.77 -14.46 -2.24
N ALA A 195 -15.21 -14.28 -3.48
CA ALA A 195 -14.33 -14.00 -4.61
C ALA A 195 -13.53 -12.69 -4.44
N LEU A 196 -14.16 -11.64 -3.91
CA LEU A 196 -13.45 -10.42 -3.53
C LEU A 196 -12.38 -10.70 -2.47
N LEU A 197 -12.73 -11.40 -1.39
CA LEU A 197 -11.78 -11.77 -0.34
C LEU A 197 -10.57 -12.54 -0.91
N PHE A 198 -10.82 -13.51 -1.80
CA PHE A 198 -9.75 -14.23 -2.49
C PHE A 198 -8.87 -13.31 -3.33
N LEU A 199 -9.47 -12.37 -4.06
CA LEU A 199 -8.74 -11.40 -4.88
C LEU A 199 -7.83 -10.52 -4.01
N GLN A 200 -8.33 -10.02 -2.88
CA GLN A 200 -7.57 -9.18 -1.94
C GLN A 200 -6.40 -9.95 -1.31
N ILE A 201 -6.63 -11.20 -0.88
CA ILE A 201 -5.57 -12.06 -0.31
C ILE A 201 -4.52 -12.38 -1.38
N LEU A 202 -4.96 -12.70 -2.60
CA LEU A 202 -4.06 -12.99 -3.71
C LEU A 202 -3.26 -11.75 -4.12
N GLY A 203 -3.87 -10.56 -4.10
CA GLY A 203 -3.21 -9.27 -4.33
C GLY A 203 -2.10 -9.00 -3.30
N LEU A 204 -2.38 -9.25 -2.01
CA LEU A 204 -1.38 -9.17 -0.93
C LEU A 204 -0.23 -10.16 -1.15
N ALA A 205 -0.56 -11.41 -1.47
CA ALA A 205 0.43 -12.45 -1.72
C ALA A 205 1.31 -12.12 -2.94
N ALA A 206 0.70 -11.66 -4.04
CA ALA A 206 1.41 -11.26 -5.25
C ALA A 206 2.33 -10.06 -5.00
N LEU A 207 1.89 -9.08 -4.21
CA LEU A 207 2.69 -7.93 -3.82
C LEU A 207 3.92 -8.33 -3.00
N LEU A 208 3.72 -9.12 -1.93
CA LEU A 208 4.81 -9.60 -1.09
C LEU A 208 5.76 -10.52 -1.88
N GLY A 209 5.22 -11.36 -2.77
CA GLY A 209 6.00 -12.19 -3.68
C GLY A 209 6.87 -11.36 -4.63
N THR A 210 6.32 -10.29 -5.20
CA THR A 210 7.07 -9.37 -6.08
C THR A 210 8.19 -8.67 -5.31
N LEU A 211 7.92 -8.20 -4.09
CA LEU A 211 8.94 -7.61 -3.21
C LEU A 211 10.05 -8.61 -2.85
N TYR A 212 9.68 -9.86 -2.58
CA TYR A 212 10.63 -10.92 -2.29
C TYR A 212 11.55 -11.23 -3.48
N VAL A 213 10.98 -11.40 -4.68
CA VAL A 213 11.75 -11.63 -5.92
C VAL A 213 12.68 -10.44 -6.20
N TYR A 214 12.19 -9.22 -6.03
CA TYR A 214 13.00 -8.01 -6.18
C TYR A 214 14.20 -7.99 -5.23
N ARG A 215 14.00 -8.34 -3.95
CA ARG A 215 15.10 -8.45 -2.98
C ARG A 215 16.11 -9.50 -3.39
N CYS A 216 15.64 -10.66 -3.86
CA CYS A 216 16.51 -11.75 -4.33
C CYS A 216 17.38 -11.30 -5.51
N LEU A 217 16.77 -10.62 -6.50
CA LEU A 217 17.46 -10.03 -7.65
C LEU A 217 18.51 -9.00 -7.23
N CYS A 218 18.18 -8.12 -6.30
CA CYS A 218 19.13 -7.14 -5.78
C CYS A 218 20.34 -7.82 -5.11
N HIS A 219 20.10 -8.86 -4.31
CA HIS A 219 21.17 -9.61 -3.64
C HIS A 219 22.05 -10.36 -4.64
N SER A 220 21.46 -10.99 -5.68
CA SER A 220 22.24 -11.67 -6.71
C SER A 220 23.11 -10.71 -7.53
N LEU A 221 22.59 -9.52 -7.85
CA LEU A 221 23.35 -8.50 -8.57
C LEU A 221 24.53 -7.97 -7.72
N GLN A 222 24.31 -7.74 -6.43
CA GLN A 222 25.37 -7.33 -5.50
C GLN A 222 26.47 -8.41 -5.38
N ALA A 223 26.09 -9.68 -5.27
CA ALA A 223 27.05 -10.79 -5.22
C ALA A 223 27.86 -10.89 -6.51
N GLN A 224 27.22 -10.71 -7.68
CA GLN A 224 27.91 -10.74 -8.97
C GLN A 224 28.89 -9.57 -9.13
N ALA A 225 28.52 -8.37 -8.71
CA ALA A 225 29.41 -7.21 -8.74
C ALA A 225 30.64 -7.41 -7.83
N ALA A 226 30.45 -7.96 -6.63
CA ALA A 226 31.55 -8.28 -5.70
C ALA A 226 32.52 -9.33 -6.27
N LEU A 227 31.98 -10.37 -6.92
CA LEU A 227 32.78 -11.39 -7.61
C LEU A 227 33.60 -10.79 -8.77
N GLN A 228 33.01 -9.90 -9.56
CA GLN A 228 33.72 -9.21 -10.65
C GLN A 228 34.83 -8.31 -10.12
N SER A 229 34.58 -7.54 -9.05
CA SER A 229 35.62 -6.70 -8.44
C SER A 229 36.77 -7.53 -7.87
N ALA A 230 36.47 -8.66 -7.22
CA ALA A 230 37.49 -9.56 -6.67
C ALA A 230 38.31 -10.22 -7.79
N ALA A 231 37.66 -10.65 -8.87
CA ALA A 231 38.35 -11.22 -10.04
C ALA A 231 39.28 -10.20 -10.72
N GLN A 232 38.87 -8.94 -10.79
CA GLN A 232 39.70 -7.86 -11.34
C GLN A 232 40.90 -7.54 -10.45
N ALA A 233 40.70 -7.43 -9.14
CA ALA A 233 41.80 -7.24 -8.19
C ALA A 233 42.82 -8.40 -8.25
N ALA A 234 42.34 -9.64 -8.35
CA ALA A 234 43.19 -10.81 -8.49
C ALA A 234 44.00 -10.81 -9.81
N ARG A 235 43.42 -10.34 -10.92
CA ARG A 235 44.15 -10.16 -12.19
C ARG A 235 45.24 -9.10 -12.08
N VAL A 236 44.93 -7.95 -11.49
CA VAL A 236 45.89 -6.87 -11.28
C VAL A 236 47.06 -7.35 -10.41
N GLN A 237 46.78 -8.07 -9.32
CA GLN A 237 47.83 -8.64 -8.47
C GLN A 237 48.72 -9.64 -9.20
N LYS A 238 48.15 -10.49 -10.07
CA LYS A 238 48.94 -11.41 -10.90
C LYS A 238 49.88 -10.69 -11.86
N ILE A 239 49.44 -9.56 -12.43
CA ILE A 239 50.28 -8.73 -13.30
C ILE A 239 51.45 -8.15 -12.49
N TYR A 240 51.17 -7.56 -11.31
CA TYR A 240 52.21 -7.02 -10.44
C TYR A 240 53.24 -8.06 -9.99
N ILE A 241 52.82 -9.30 -9.69
CA ILE A 241 53.74 -10.37 -9.31
C ILE A 241 54.59 -10.82 -10.51
N ALA A 242 54.04 -10.81 -11.73
CA ALA A 242 54.77 -11.20 -12.93
C ALA A 242 55.78 -10.14 -13.41
N GLU A 243 55.59 -8.88 -13.01
CA GLU A 243 56.49 -7.76 -13.32
C GLU A 243 57.63 -7.56 -12.30
N ALA A 244 57.57 -8.24 -11.13
CA ALA A 244 58.56 -8.18 -10.05
C ALA A 244 59.58 -9.34 -10.13
#